data_AF-A0A528G796-F1
#
_entry.id   AF-A0A528G796-F1
#
_cell.length_a   1.000
_cell.length_b   1.000
_cell.length_c   1.000
_cell.angle_alpha   90.00
_cell.angle_beta   90.00
_cell.angle_gamma   90.00
#
_symmetry.space_group_name_H-M   'P 1'
#
loop_
_entity.id
_entity.type
_entity.pdbx_description
1 polymer ?
#
loop_
_entity_poly.entity_id
_entity_poly.type
_entity_poly.pdbx_seq_one_letter_code
_entity_poly.pdbx_strand_id
1 'polypeptide(L)'
;MLEESVAHALDETLGQGALGTRLESFKLWRRDGTILYSTNKNLVGKRFPLSDNLRAAFAGDIVAELDRHYDNQAERDSGLHLL
;
A
#
# COMPACT_ATOMS: atom_id res chain seq x y z
N MET A 1 14.03 7.92 2.73
CA MET A 1 13.85 6.75 1.84
C MET A 1 14.06 5.51 2.70
N LEU A 2 13.37 4.40 2.42
CA LEU A 2 13.62 3.15 3.15
C LEU A 2 15.02 2.62 2.80
N GLU A 3 15.69 1.93 3.72
CA GLU A 3 16.96 1.26 3.40
C GLU A 3 16.73 0.07 2.46
N GLU A 4 17.69 -0.18 1.58
CA GLU A 4 17.62 -1.24 0.55
C GLU A 4 17.50 -2.65 1.17
N SER A 5 18.23 -2.91 2.25
CA SER A 5 18.17 -4.18 2.97
C SER A 5 16.77 -4.47 3.54
N VAL A 6 16.09 -3.43 4.04
CA VAL A 6 14.72 -3.52 4.56
C VAL A 6 13.73 -3.72 3.42
N ALA A 7 13.90 -3.01 2.31
CA ALA A 7 13.06 -3.19 1.12
C ALA A 7 13.16 -4.62 0.58
N HIS A 8 14.36 -5.18 0.51
CA HIS A 8 14.60 -6.55 0.07
C HIS A 8 13.96 -7.58 1.00
N ALA A 9 14.09 -7.42 2.32
CA ALA A 9 13.46 -8.30 3.29
C ALA A 9 11.91 -8.28 3.18
N LEU A 10 11.33 -7.11 2.91
CA LEU A 10 9.89 -6.99 2.64
C LEU A 10 9.50 -7.68 1.32
N ASP A 11 10.31 -7.55 0.27
CA ASP A 11 10.08 -8.22 -1.02
C ASP A 11 10.11 -9.75 -0.89
N GLU A 12 11.07 -10.30 -0.14
CA GLU A 12 11.12 -11.73 0.13
C GLU A 12 9.91 -12.18 0.95
N THR A 13 9.55 -11.44 1.99
CA THR A 13 8.46 -11.81 2.91
C THR A 13 7.09 -11.75 2.24
N LEU A 14 6.84 -10.71 1.43
CA LEU A 14 5.54 -10.41 0.86
C LEU A 14 5.36 -10.94 -0.56
N GLY A 15 6.46 -11.08 -1.31
CA GLY A 15 6.45 -11.54 -2.70
C GLY A 15 6.64 -13.05 -2.87
N GLN A 16 7.07 -13.78 -1.83
CA GLN A 16 7.33 -15.22 -1.91
C GLN A 16 6.37 -16.04 -1.03
N GLY A 17 6.27 -17.33 -1.34
CA GLY A 17 5.51 -18.29 -0.54
C GLY A 17 3.99 -18.07 -0.56
N ALA A 18 3.32 -18.51 0.51
CA ALA A 18 1.86 -18.55 0.58
C ALA A 18 1.19 -17.17 0.70
N LEU A 19 1.94 -16.14 1.10
CA LEU A 19 1.42 -14.76 1.18
C LEU A 19 1.41 -14.09 -0.19
N GLY A 20 2.47 -14.29 -1.00
CA GLY A 20 2.55 -13.70 -2.34
C GLY A 20 1.44 -14.14 -3.30
N THR A 21 0.81 -15.29 -3.07
CA THR A 21 -0.33 -15.77 -3.88
C THR A 21 -1.70 -15.26 -3.42
N ARG A 22 -1.77 -14.62 -2.25
CA ARG A 22 -3.03 -14.14 -1.64
C ARG A 22 -3.07 -12.63 -1.47
N LEU A 23 -1.94 -11.96 -1.60
CA LEU A 23 -1.79 -10.53 -1.40
C LEU A 23 -1.60 -9.82 -2.75
N GLU A 24 -2.64 -9.11 -3.20
CA GLU A 24 -2.61 -8.32 -4.44
C GLU A 24 -1.62 -7.13 -4.37
N SER A 25 -1.59 -6.46 -3.22
CA SER A 25 -0.95 -5.15 -3.06
C SER A 25 -0.49 -4.98 -1.61
N PHE A 26 0.71 -4.43 -1.43
CA PHE A 26 1.14 -3.92 -0.13
C PHE A 26 1.86 -2.58 -0.31
N LYS A 27 1.61 -1.67 0.63
CA LYS A 27 2.23 -0.35 0.68
C LYS A 27 2.60 0.04 2.11
N LEU A 28 3.80 0.60 2.26
CA LEU A 28 4.21 1.28 3.49
C LEU A 28 4.13 2.78 3.28
N TRP A 29 3.33 3.45 4.12
CA TRP A 29 3.06 4.87 4.01
C TRP A 29 3.77 5.68 5.08
N ARG A 30 4.30 6.84 4.70
CA ARG A 30 4.66 7.91 5.62
C ARG A 30 3.44 8.79 5.86
N ARG A 31 3.32 9.38 7.07
CA ARG A 31 2.19 10.25 7.49
C ARG A 31 1.94 11.44 6.56
N ASP A 32 2.92 11.80 5.76
CA ASP A 32 2.81 12.89 4.80
C ASP A 32 2.22 12.43 3.44
N GLY A 33 1.89 11.15 3.28
CA GLY A 33 1.33 10.60 2.05
C GLY A 33 2.38 10.12 1.05
N THR A 34 3.66 10.11 1.43
CA THR A 34 4.71 9.45 0.62
C THR A 34 4.65 7.94 0.80
N ILE A 35 4.70 7.19 -0.31
CA ILE A 35 4.87 5.74 -0.29
C ILE A 35 6.35 5.43 -0.13
N LEU A 36 6.71 4.81 1.01
CA LEU A 36 8.09 4.42 1.32
C LEU A 36 8.46 3.06 0.71
N TYR A 37 7.47 2.19 0.53
CA TYR A 37 7.60 0.88 -0.11
C TYR A 37 6.29 0.50 -0.77
N SER A 38 6.36 -0.20 -1.90
CA SER A 38 5.22 -0.89 -2.51
C SER A 38 5.67 -2.13 -3.26
N THR A 39 4.78 -3.12 -3.38
CA THR A 39 4.93 -4.21 -4.34
C THR A 39 4.96 -3.67 -5.79
N ASN A 40 4.19 -2.62 -6.11
CA ASN A 40 4.34 -1.87 -7.36
C ASN A 40 5.42 -0.79 -7.21
N LYS A 41 6.63 -1.09 -7.67
CA LYS A 41 7.82 -0.23 -7.50
C LYS A 41 7.69 1.16 -8.11
N ASN A 42 6.84 1.33 -9.12
CA ASN A 42 6.58 2.63 -9.75
C ASN A 42 5.89 3.65 -8.82
N LEU A 43 5.42 3.21 -7.65
CA LEU A 43 4.79 4.05 -6.64
C LEU A 43 5.75 4.62 -5.60
N VAL A 44 6.92 3.98 -5.42
CA VAL A 44 7.84 4.36 -4.34
C VAL A 44 8.35 5.78 -4.56
N GLY A 45 8.33 6.58 -3.49
CA GLY A 45 8.72 7.99 -3.52
C GLY A 45 7.62 8.95 -4.01
N LYS A 46 6.54 8.45 -4.62
CA LYS A 46 5.38 9.29 -4.98
C LYS A 46 4.61 9.68 -3.72
N ARG A 47 3.94 10.83 -3.82
CA ARG A 47 3.09 11.38 -2.75
C ARG A 47 1.65 11.47 -3.24
N PHE A 48 0.73 11.01 -2.42
CA PHE A 48 -0.70 11.07 -2.67
C PHE A 48 -1.43 11.72 -1.50
N PRO A 49 -2.62 12.31 -1.72
CA PRO A 49 -3.51 12.68 -0.64
C PRO A 49 -3.86 11.47 0.22
N LEU A 50 -3.93 11.65 1.54
CA LEU A 50 -4.40 10.58 2.42
C LEU A 50 -5.90 10.34 2.21
N SER A 51 -6.33 9.08 2.26
CA SER A 51 -7.74 8.71 2.42
C SER A 51 -8.18 8.89 3.88
N ASP A 52 -9.49 8.77 4.14
CA ASP A 52 -10.00 8.75 5.51
C ASP A 52 -9.47 7.55 6.30
N ASN A 53 -9.38 6.38 5.65
CA ASN A 53 -8.80 5.17 6.24
C ASN A 53 -7.32 5.38 6.64
N LEU A 54 -6.51 6.00 5.77
CA LEU A 54 -5.11 6.31 6.11
C LEU A 54 -5.01 7.34 7.23
N ARG A 55 -5.88 8.36 7.27
CA ARG A 55 -5.93 9.33 8.37
C ARG A 55 -6.23 8.65 9.70
N ALA A 56 -7.25 7.79 9.75
CA ALA A 56 -7.62 7.04 10.95
C ALA A 56 -6.50 6.07 11.37
N ALA A 57 -5.89 5.35 10.42
CA ALA A 57 -4.74 4.49 10.71
C ALA A 57 -3.57 5.27 11.34
N PHE A 58 -3.27 6.47 10.82
CA PHE A 58 -2.27 7.33 11.43
C PHE A 58 -2.70 7.94 12.78
N ALA A 59 -3.99 7.93 13.12
CA ALA A 59 -4.49 8.30 14.45
C ALA A 59 -4.35 7.16 15.47
N GLY A 60 -4.00 5.95 15.03
CA GLY A 60 -3.82 4.77 15.88
C GLY A 60 -4.92 3.72 15.72
N ASP A 61 -5.89 3.95 14.83
CA ASP A 61 -6.97 3.00 14.57
C ASP A 61 -6.50 1.86 13.64
N ILE A 62 -7.05 0.67 13.83
CA ILE A 62 -6.93 -0.41 12.84
C ILE A 62 -8.17 -0.35 11.96
N VAL A 63 -7.97 -0.10 10.66
CA VAL A 63 -9.05 0.05 9.68
C VAL A 63 -9.03 -1.13 8.71
N ALA A 64 -10.19 -1.76 8.50
CA ALA A 64 -10.39 -2.80 7.51
C ALA A 64 -11.68 -2.51 6.74
N GLU A 65 -11.62 -2.67 5.43
CA GLU A 65 -12.75 -2.45 4.53
C GLU A 65 -12.97 -3.71 3.69
N LEU A 66 -14.25 -4.09 3.52
CA LEU A 66 -14.65 -5.16 2.63
C LEU A 66 -15.48 -4.53 1.52
N ASP A 67 -14.87 -4.41 0.34
CA ASP A 67 -15.60 -3.91 -0.81
C ASP A 67 -16.52 -5.01 -1.35
N ARG A 68 -17.83 -4.73 -1.42
CA ARG A 68 -18.84 -5.68 -1.93
C ARG A 68 -18.98 -5.62 -3.44
N HIS A 69 -18.43 -4.59 -4.07
CA HIS A 69 -18.32 -4.45 -5.52
C HIS A 69 -16.90 -3.98 -5.79
N TYR A 70 -16.01 -4.83 -6.28
CA TYR A 70 -14.67 -4.41 -6.73
C TYR A 70 -14.79 -3.37 -7.85
N ASP A 71 -15.02 -2.12 -7.45
CA ASP A 71 -15.19 -0.96 -8.32
C ASP A 71 -14.76 0.30 -7.57
N ASN A 72 -13.49 0.31 -7.15
CA ASN A 72 -12.82 1.51 -6.74
C ASN A 72 -12.57 2.40 -7.97
N GLN A 73 -13.50 3.30 -8.23
CA GLN A 73 -13.41 4.26 -9.34
C GLN A 73 -12.09 5.07 -9.30
N ALA A 74 -11.61 5.42 -8.10
CA ALA A 74 -10.32 6.11 -7.91
C ALA A 74 -9.09 5.26 -8.30
N GLU A 75 -9.17 3.94 -8.15
CA GLU A 75 -8.11 3.01 -8.58
C GLU A 75 -8.16 2.79 -10.10
N ARG A 76 -9.36 2.79 -10.69
CA ARG A 76 -9.57 2.73 -12.15
C ARG A 76 -9.07 3.99 -12.85
N ASP A 77 -9.41 5.16 -12.31
CA ASP A 77 -9.01 6.45 -12.88
C ASP A 77 -7.49 6.68 -12.74
N SER A 78 -6.86 6.07 -11.73
CA SER A 78 -5.41 6.18 -11.49
C SER A 78 -4.58 5.01 -12.04
N GLY A 79 -5.20 3.89 -12.41
CA GLY A 79 -4.53 2.63 -12.78
C GLY A 79 -3.72 1.99 -11.64
N LEU A 80 -4.01 2.36 -10.39
CA LEU A 80 -3.24 1.98 -9.22
C LEU A 80 -4.20 1.45 -8.16
N HIS A 81 -3.99 0.22 -7.68
CA HIS A 81 -4.59 -0.18 -6.42
C HIS A 81 -3.96 0.68 -5.31
N LEU A 82 -4.78 1.44 -4.59
CA LEU A 82 -4.39 2.42 -3.56
C LEU A 82 -4.65 1.91 -2.13
N LEU A 83 -5.28 0.74 -2.00
CA LEU A 83 -5.30 -0.03 -0.77
C LEU A 83 -3.96 -0.76 -0.53
#